data_AF-D2TZW0-F1
#
_entry.id   AF-D2TZW0-F1
#
_cell.length_a   1.000
_cell.length_b   1.000
_cell.length_c   1.000
_cell.angle_alpha   90.00
_cell.angle_beta   90.00
_cell.angle_gamma   90.00
#
_symmetry.space_group_name_H-M   'P 1'
#
loop_
_entity.id
_entity.type
_entity.pdbx_description
1 polymer ?
#
loop_
_entity_poly.entity_id
_entity_poly.type
_entity_poly.pdbx_seq_one_letter_code
_entity_poly.pdbx_strand_id
1 'polypeptide(L)' 'MDMSYAMSKGLYLILILSLLPVLVATAIGLIIGLLQTVTQIQEQTLPFGLKLVAVFICLLM' A
#
# COMPACT_ATOMS: atom_id res chain seq x y z
N MET A 1 18.77 28.07 -8.77
CA MET A 1 18.36 27.51 -7.46
C MET A 1 17.01 26.79 -7.57
N ASP A 2 16.60 26.45 -8.79
CA ASP A 2 15.20 26.25 -9.16
C ASP A 2 14.90 24.75 -9.35
N MET A 3 15.90 24.02 -9.85
CA MET A 3 15.87 22.56 -9.95
C MET A 3 15.76 21.90 -8.57
N SER A 4 16.54 22.33 -7.58
CA SER A 4 16.48 21.72 -6.24
C SER A 4 15.12 21.92 -5.57
N TYR A 5 14.49 23.08 -5.76
CA TYR A 5 13.15 23.35 -5.22
C TYR A 5 12.06 22.52 -5.92
N ALA A 6 12.13 22.37 -7.25
CA ALA A 6 11.21 21.52 -8.00
C ALA A 6 11.31 20.04 -7.57
N MET A 7 12.52 19.56 -7.31
CA MET A 7 12.75 18.20 -6.82
C MET A 7 12.14 17.97 -5.44
N SER A 8 12.39 18.88 -4.48
CA SER A 8 11.83 18.78 -3.12
C SER A 8 10.30 18.83 -3.13
N LYS A 9 9.70 19.69 -3.96
CA LYS A 9 8.24 19.74 -4.12
C LYS A 9 7.68 18.48 -4.77
N GLY A 10 8.36 17.94 -5.79
CA GLY A 10 7.95 16.69 -6.44
C GLY A 10 7.95 15.51 -5.47
N LEU A 11 9.03 15.34 -4.71
CA LEU A 11 9.10 14.31 -3.65
C LEU A 11 8.00 14.49 -2.59
N TYR A 12 7.72 15.73 -2.18
CA TYR A 12 6.68 15.99 -1.19
C TYR A 12 5.28 15.62 -1.69
N LEU A 13 4.97 15.92 -2.95
CA LEU A 13 3.70 15.54 -3.58
C LEU A 13 3.57 14.02 -3.70
N ILE A 14 4.63 13.32 -4.11
CA ILE A 14 4.63 11.85 -4.20
C ILE A 14 4.45 11.22 -2.81
N LEU A 15 5.12 11.77 -1.79
CA LEU A 15 5.01 11.29 -0.42
C LEU A 15 3.56 11.38 0.08
N ILE A 16 2.91 12.54 -0.08
CA ILE A 16 1.51 12.72 0.33
C ILE A 16 0.55 11.86 -0.47
N LEU A 17 0.76 11.75 -1.78
CA LEU A 17 -0.14 10.99 -2.67
C LEU A 17 -0.04 9.48 -2.43
N SER A 18 1.16 8.96 -2.11
CA SER A 18 1.37 7.53 -1.82
C SER A 18 1.07 7.13 -0.37
N LEU A 19 0.95 8.09 0.54
CA LEU A 19 0.74 7.81 1.97
C LEU A 19 -0.55 7.02 2.23
N LEU A 20 -1.67 7.44 1.62
CA LEU A 20 -2.98 6.79 1.76
C LEU A 20 -2.98 5.35 1.24
N PRO A 21 -2.57 5.07 -0.02
CA PRO A 21 -2.56 3.70 -0.55
C PRO A 21 -1.57 2.78 0.16
N VAL A 22 -0.42 3.29 0.62
CA VAL A 22 0.53 2.49 1.41
C VAL A 22 -0.07 2.10 2.76
N LEU A 23 -0.78 3.01 3.44
CA LEU A 23 -1.44 2.72 4.71
C LEU A 23 -2.53 1.65 4.55
N VAL A 24 -3.36 1.77 3.51
CA VAL A 24 -4.43 0.79 3.22
C VAL A 24 -3.83 -0.59 2.88
N ALA A 25 -2.81 -0.63 2.03
CA ALA A 25 -2.14 -1.88 1.64
C ALA A 25 -1.46 -2.58 2.83
N THR A 26 -0.87 -1.82 3.76
CA THR A 26 -0.19 -2.36 4.94
C THR A 26 -1.19 -2.87 5.99
N ALA A 27 -2.28 -2.13 6.25
CA ALA A 27 -3.34 -2.55 7.17
C ALA A 27 -3.99 -3.87 6.71
N ILE A 28 -4.37 -3.96 5.44
CA ILE A 28 -5.01 -5.16 4.87
C ILE A 28 -4.03 -6.34 4.83
N GLY A 29 -2.78 -6.09 4.46
CA GLY A 29 -1.74 -7.12 4.48
C GLY A 29 -1.50 -7.70 5.88
N LEU A 30 -1.50 -6.85 6.92
CA LEU A 30 -1.36 -7.28 8.30
C LEU A 30 -2.54 -8.13 8.78
N ILE A 31 -3.77 -7.71 8.51
CA ILE A 31 -4.98 -8.45 8.89
C ILE A 31 -4.99 -9.83 8.25
N ILE A 32 -4.69 -9.91 6.95
CA ILE A 32 -4.62 -11.18 6.22
C ILE A 32 -3.51 -12.07 6.78
N GLY A 33 -2.30 -11.53 6.99
CA GLY A 33 -1.16 -12.31 7.52
C GLY A 33 -1.44 -12.89 8.91
N LEU A 34 -2.13 -12.13 9.77
CA LEU A 34 -2.63 -12.62 11.06
C LEU A 34 -3.63 -13.77 10.89
N LEU A 35 -4.61 -13.63 10.00
CA LEU A 35 -5.58 -14.68 9.71
C LEU A 35 -4.90 -15.94 9.15
N GLN A 36 -3.91 -15.81 8.28
CA GLN A 36 -3.13 -16.94 7.75
C GLN A 36 -2.38 -17.69 8.85
N THR A 37 -1.87 -16.98 9.85
CA THR A 37 -1.15 -17.58 10.97
C THR A 37 -2.09 -18.33 11.92
N VAL A 38 -3.25 -17.73 12.23
CA VAL A 38 -4.27 -18.31 13.13
C VAL A 38 -5.00 -19.51 12.50
N THR A 39 -5.34 -19.42 11.22
CA THR A 39 -6.09 -20.48 10.52
C THR A 39 -5.21 -21.57 9.93
N GLN A 40 -3.88 -21.43 10.01
CA GLN A 40 -2.89 -22.31 9.38
C GLN A 40 -3.04 -22.44 7.85
N ILE A 41 -3.82 -21.56 7.20
CA ILE A 41 -3.98 -21.50 5.73
C ILE A 41 -2.91 -20.56 5.16
N GLN A 42 -1.70 -21.08 4.95
CA GLN A 42 -0.57 -20.33 4.39
C GLN A 42 -0.50 -20.41 2.86
N GLU A 43 -1.64 -20.24 2.19
CA GLU A 43 -1.68 -20.12 0.73
C GLU A 43 -1.18 -18.72 0.30
N GLN A 44 0.05 -18.64 -0.22
CA GLN A 44 0.72 -17.37 -0.60
C GLN A 44 -0.03 -16.57 -1.68
N THR A 45 -0.93 -17.22 -2.44
CA THR A 45 -1.72 -16.60 -3.50
C THR A 45 -2.84 -15.69 -2.96
N LEU A 46 -3.39 -15.99 -1.78
CA LEU A 46 -4.46 -15.23 -1.13
C LEU A 46 -4.04 -13.81 -0.67
N PRO A 47 -2.91 -13.60 0.04
CA PRO A 47 -2.45 -12.26 0.42
C PRO A 47 -1.99 -11.43 -0.79
N PHE A 48 -1.49 -12.09 -1.85
CA PHE A 48 -1.15 -11.40 -3.09
C PHE A 48 -2.39 -10.81 -3.77
N GLY A 49 -3.42 -11.62 -3.99
CA GLY A 49 -4.67 -11.16 -4.60
C GLY A 49 -5.34 -10.04 -3.81
N LEU A 50 -5.40 -10.16 -2.48
CA LEU A 50 -6.07 -9.16 -1.65
C LEU A 50 -5.34 -7.82 -1.60
N LYS A 51 -4.00 -7.83 -1.52
CA LYS A 51 -3.21 -6.58 -1.59
C LYS A 51 -3.39 -5.87 -2.94
N LEU A 52 -3.51 -6.62 -4.03
CA LEU A 52 -3.70 -6.05 -5.37
C LEU A 52 -5.06 -5.34 -5.48
N VAL A 53 -6.14 -5.99 -5.04
CA VAL A 53 -7.49 -5.41 -5.02
C VAL A 53 -7.55 -4.19 -4.09
N ALA A 54 -6.93 -4.26 -2.91
CA ALA A 54 -6.87 -3.16 -1.97
C ALA A 54 -6.22 -1.90 -2.55
N VAL A 55 -5.07 -2.07 -3.22
CA VAL A 55 -4.37 -0.95 -3.88
C VAL A 55 -5.20 -0.41 -5.04
N PHE A 56 -5.85 -1.30 -5.82
CA PHE A 56 -6.72 -0.88 -6.93
C PHE A 56 -7.88 -0.01 -6.46
N ILE A 57 -8.57 -0.41 -5.38
CA ILE A 57 -9.66 0.38 -4.79
C ILE A 57 -9.14 1.72 -4.28
N CYS A 58 -7.98 1.74 -3.64
CA CYS A 58 -7.40 2.99 -3.11
C CYS A 58 -6.92 3.95 -4.21
N LEU A 59 -6.59 3.46 -5.41
CA LEU A 59 -6.20 4.31 -6.54
C LEU A 59 -7.42 4.80 -7.33
N LEU A 60 -8.53 4.06 -7.29
CA LEU A 60 -9.79 4.41 -7.94
C LEU A 60 -10.56 5.47 -7.13
N MET A 61 -10.43 5.46 -5.80
CA MET A 61 -11.01 6.46 -4.89
C MET A 61 -10.14 7.72 -4.82
#